data_AF-A0A4Q2M827-F1
#
_entry.id   AF-A0A4Q2M827-F1
#
_cell.length_a   1.000
_cell.length_b   1.000
_cell.length_c   1.000
_cell.angle_alpha   90.00
_cell.angle_beta   90.00
_cell.angle_gamma   90.00
#
_symmetry.space_group_name_H-M   'P 1'
#
loop_
_entity.id
_entity.type
_entity.pdbx_description
1 polymer ?
#
loop_
_entity_poly.entity_id
_entity_poly.type
_entity_poly.pdbx_seq_one_letter_code
_entity_poly.pdbx_strand_id
1 'polypeptide(L)'
;MNEPILTTISVVVAAAVVAVLVIALVRSAGERGMQRFARMHGLDRISGADDASDAEQQSIDATLRRAIITRARWTAGIGALGVAAIALICLLVPDLFAAPYWTLPLIAVLYLSIVVASATSSTLSAVRERHAAGPRVARLDSPSLTDYVPPIELVSMRITAGLALVASVTLVVLLVALPDVADRATGIWSAASAAITLAALFVVVESVVRLIVSNPRRASTEHALQWDDALRSSTIRGLVNLPTVLAMLVGLFVASQLSSLLEPAGIVVVMVAFLVFPGIVLTLAIIAAANSPELYYLKRLWPEQATRVDASFRTQSVEEHARS
;
A
#
# COMPACT_ATOMS: atom_id res chain seq x y z
N MET A 1 -22.51 40.64 -10.84
CA MET A 1 -22.60 39.68 -9.71
C MET A 1 -21.21 39.13 -9.50
N ASN A 2 -20.65 39.25 -8.28
CA ASN A 2 -19.23 39.07 -8.04
C ASN A 2 -18.82 37.59 -8.17
N GLU A 3 -18.14 37.23 -9.25
CA GLU A 3 -17.47 35.94 -9.43
C GLU A 3 -16.70 35.41 -8.20
N PRO A 4 -15.98 36.23 -7.39
CA PRO A 4 -15.29 35.71 -6.21
C PRO A 4 -16.22 35.14 -5.11
N ILE A 5 -17.49 35.55 -5.07
CA ILE A 5 -18.43 35.03 -4.06
C ILE A 5 -18.90 33.63 -4.47
N LEU A 6 -19.18 33.40 -5.76
CA LEU A 6 -19.62 32.11 -6.27
C LEU A 6 -18.52 31.04 -6.17
N THR A 7 -17.27 31.41 -6.47
CA THR A 7 -16.12 30.50 -6.30
C THR A 7 -15.95 30.12 -4.84
N THR A 8 -15.99 31.09 -3.91
CA THR A 8 -15.89 30.82 -2.47
C THR A 8 -16.99 29.88 -1.96
N ILE A 9 -18.25 30.09 -2.39
CA ILE A 9 -19.37 29.21 -2.01
C ILE A 9 -19.15 27.80 -2.56
N SER A 10 -18.73 27.66 -3.83
CA SER A 10 -18.48 26.34 -4.43
C SER A 10 -17.36 25.57 -3.72
N VAL A 11 -16.32 26.28 -3.28
CA VAL A 11 -15.19 25.73 -2.53
C VAL A 11 -15.64 25.18 -1.18
N VAL A 12 -16.43 25.96 -0.43
CA VAL A 12 -16.94 25.56 0.88
C VAL A 12 -17.89 24.36 0.76
N VAL A 13 -18.79 24.37 -0.23
CA VAL A 13 -19.71 23.25 -0.47
C VAL A 13 -18.95 21.98 -0.86
N ALA A 14 -17.99 22.07 -1.77
CA ALA A 14 -17.16 20.94 -2.17
C ALA A 14 -16.38 20.36 -0.97
N ALA A 15 -15.77 21.21 -0.14
CA ALA A 15 -15.06 20.78 1.07
C ALA A 15 -16.00 20.07 2.06
N ALA A 16 -17.22 20.58 2.26
CA ALA A 16 -18.22 19.96 3.13
C ALA A 16 -18.67 18.59 2.60
N VAL A 17 -18.91 18.46 1.29
CA VAL A 17 -19.28 17.18 0.65
C VAL A 17 -18.15 16.16 0.80
N VAL A 18 -16.91 16.56 0.54
CA VAL A 18 -15.73 15.70 0.74
C VAL A 18 -15.63 15.25 2.20
N ALA A 19 -15.80 16.15 3.17
CA ALA A 19 -15.78 15.80 4.59
C ALA A 19 -16.87 14.77 4.97
N VAL A 20 -18.10 14.94 4.48
CA VAL A 20 -19.20 13.98 4.72
C VAL A 20 -18.90 12.61 4.10
N LEU A 21 -18.39 12.58 2.86
CA LEU A 21 -17.99 11.34 2.19
C LEU A 21 -16.87 10.62 2.94
N VAL A 22 -15.85 11.37 3.39
CA VAL A 22 -14.76 10.86 4.22
C VAL A 22 -15.32 10.22 5.49
N ILE A 23 -16.19 10.91 6.24
CA ILE A 23 -16.78 10.39 7.48
C ILE A 23 -17.61 9.11 7.20
N ALA A 24 -18.39 9.09 6.13
CA ALA A 24 -19.19 7.92 5.74
C ALA A 24 -18.32 6.72 5.36
N LEU A 25 -17.21 6.96 4.65
CA LEU A 25 -16.26 5.93 4.23
C LEU A 25 -15.50 5.35 5.43
N VAL A 26 -15.07 6.20 6.38
CA VAL A 26 -14.45 5.78 7.64
C VAL A 26 -15.39 4.92 8.48
N ARG A 27 -16.68 5.28 8.53
CA ARG A 27 -17.69 4.51 9.26
C ARG A 27 -17.97 3.15 8.62
N SER A 28 -18.07 3.10 7.30
CA SER A 28 -18.43 1.87 6.56
C SER A 28 -17.28 0.87 6.37
N ALA A 29 -16.02 1.33 6.45
CA ALA A 29 -14.84 0.49 6.24
C ALA A 29 -14.62 -0.57 7.34
N GLY A 30 -15.08 -0.33 8.57
CA GLY A 30 -14.75 -1.18 9.72
C GLY A 30 -15.25 -2.63 9.62
N GLU A 31 -16.53 -2.83 9.30
CA GLU A 31 -17.15 -4.17 9.32
C GLU A 31 -16.85 -4.97 8.04
N ARG A 32 -16.98 -4.32 6.88
CA ARG A 32 -16.72 -4.96 5.58
C ARG A 32 -15.23 -5.25 5.38
N GLY A 33 -14.36 -4.36 5.84
CA GLY A 33 -12.91 -4.52 5.74
C GLY A 33 -12.43 -5.72 6.53
N MET A 34 -12.92 -5.90 7.76
CA MET A 34 -12.56 -7.03 8.61
C MET A 34 -12.99 -8.37 8.01
N GLN A 35 -14.24 -8.51 7.56
CA GLN A 35 -14.69 -9.75 6.93
C GLN A 35 -13.95 -10.09 5.63
N ARG A 36 -13.50 -9.07 4.88
CA ARG A 36 -12.67 -9.31 3.70
C ARG A 36 -11.27 -9.73 4.11
N PHE A 37 -10.67 -9.05 5.08
CA PHE A 37 -9.33 -9.37 5.58
C PHE A 37 -9.26 -10.78 6.18
N ALA A 38 -10.23 -11.14 7.03
CA ALA A 38 -10.29 -12.45 7.66
C ALA A 38 -10.46 -13.58 6.63
N ARG A 39 -11.30 -13.37 5.61
CA ARG A 39 -11.44 -14.29 4.47
C ARG A 39 -10.17 -14.40 3.62
N MET A 40 -9.55 -13.27 3.27
CA MET A 40 -8.32 -13.21 2.48
C MET A 40 -7.18 -13.98 3.16
N HIS A 41 -7.03 -13.82 4.48
CA HIS A 41 -6.00 -14.52 5.25
C HIS A 41 -6.42 -15.89 5.80
N GLY A 42 -7.61 -16.40 5.46
CA GLY A 42 -8.11 -17.69 5.93
C GLY A 42 -8.36 -17.79 7.45
N LEU A 43 -8.39 -16.66 8.15
CA LEU A 43 -8.48 -16.59 9.61
C LEU A 43 -9.86 -17.03 10.12
N ASP A 44 -10.92 -16.77 9.35
CA ASP A 44 -12.29 -17.23 9.66
C ASP A 44 -12.39 -18.77 9.74
N ARG A 45 -11.46 -19.50 9.12
CA ARG A 45 -11.44 -20.97 9.12
C ARG A 45 -10.68 -21.55 10.31
N ILE A 46 -9.73 -20.78 10.86
CA ILE A 46 -8.93 -21.20 12.01
C ILE A 46 -9.78 -21.15 13.28
N SER A 47 -10.66 -20.16 13.41
CA SER A 47 -11.52 -19.99 14.60
C SER A 47 -12.59 -21.07 14.78
N GLY A 48 -12.95 -21.82 13.73
CA GLY A 48 -14.05 -22.79 13.76
C GLY A 48 -13.65 -24.24 14.10
N ALA A 49 -12.37 -24.54 14.32
CA ALA A 49 -11.87 -25.91 14.39
C ALA A 49 -11.51 -26.42 15.81
N ASP A 50 -11.45 -25.55 16.82
CA ASP A 50 -11.06 -25.94 18.18
C ASP A 50 -12.24 -25.84 19.15
N ASP A 51 -12.60 -26.96 19.79
CA ASP A 51 -13.61 -27.11 20.87
C ASP A 51 -13.21 -26.42 22.19
N ALA A 52 -12.33 -25.42 22.14
CA ALA A 52 -11.97 -24.62 23.31
C ALA A 52 -13.23 -23.91 23.83
N SER A 53 -13.42 -23.91 25.16
CA SER A 53 -14.65 -23.43 25.79
C SER A 53 -15.16 -22.13 25.15
N ASP A 54 -16.35 -22.18 24.55
CA ASP A 54 -16.91 -21.11 23.72
C ASP A 54 -16.82 -19.72 24.37
N ALA A 55 -16.86 -19.66 25.70
CA ALA A 55 -16.78 -18.43 26.47
C ALA A 55 -15.39 -17.75 26.41
N GLU A 56 -14.30 -18.51 26.47
CA GLU A 56 -12.93 -17.95 26.40
C GLU A 56 -12.64 -17.46 24.97
N GLN A 57 -12.98 -18.28 23.96
CA GLN A 57 -12.85 -17.95 22.54
C GLN A 57 -13.62 -16.67 22.19
N GLN A 58 -14.88 -16.55 22.65
CA GLN A 58 -15.70 -15.36 22.43
C GLN A 58 -15.10 -14.09 23.06
N SER A 59 -14.47 -14.20 24.24
CA SER A 59 -13.86 -13.05 24.90
C SER A 59 -12.59 -12.56 24.19
N ILE A 60 -11.79 -13.49 23.68
CA ILE A 60 -10.58 -13.21 22.89
C ILE A 60 -10.98 -12.58 21.55
N ASP A 61 -11.96 -13.17 20.88
CA ASP A 61 -12.50 -12.67 19.62
C ASP A 61 -13.09 -11.28 19.75
N ALA A 62 -13.78 -10.96 20.85
CA ALA A 62 -14.33 -9.63 21.08
C ALA A 62 -13.23 -8.56 21.20
N THR A 63 -12.13 -8.87 21.89
CA THR A 63 -11.00 -7.96 22.07
C THR A 63 -10.25 -7.74 20.76
N LEU A 64 -9.96 -8.84 20.07
CA LEU A 64 -9.30 -8.83 18.77
C LEU A 64 -10.13 -8.08 17.72
N ARG A 65 -11.44 -8.35 17.67
CA ARG A 65 -12.39 -7.66 16.78
C ARG A 65 -12.40 -6.16 17.02
N ARG A 66 -12.39 -5.72 18.29
CA ARG A 66 -12.30 -4.27 18.61
C ARG A 66 -10.99 -3.67 18.14
N ALA A 67 -9.87 -4.36 18.32
CA ALA A 67 -8.56 -3.90 17.86
C ALA A 67 -8.53 -3.76 16.32
N ILE A 68 -9.05 -4.76 15.59
CA ILE A 68 -9.11 -4.75 14.13
C ILE A 68 -10.03 -3.63 13.62
N ILE A 69 -11.23 -3.47 14.19
CA ILE A 69 -12.17 -2.40 13.80
C ILE A 69 -11.55 -1.03 14.05
N THR A 70 -10.89 -0.85 15.20
CA THR A 70 -10.21 0.41 15.54
C THR A 70 -9.13 0.71 14.52
N ARG A 71 -8.31 -0.29 14.19
CA ARG A 71 -7.28 -0.17 13.15
C ARG A 71 -7.86 0.18 11.79
N ALA A 72 -8.89 -0.54 11.32
CA ALA A 72 -9.55 -0.28 10.05
C ALA A 72 -10.11 1.16 9.98
N ARG A 73 -10.67 1.67 11.08
CA ARG A 73 -11.13 3.06 11.19
C ARG A 73 -9.99 4.06 11.12
N TRP A 74 -8.86 3.80 11.79
CA TRP A 74 -7.67 4.65 11.68
C TRP A 74 -7.09 4.64 10.26
N THR A 75 -7.01 3.46 9.64
CA THR A 75 -6.52 3.32 8.27
C THR A 75 -7.41 4.09 7.29
N ALA A 76 -8.73 3.91 7.40
CA ALA A 76 -9.70 4.65 6.60
C ALA A 76 -9.63 6.15 6.89
N GLY A 77 -9.49 6.56 8.15
CA GLY A 77 -9.45 7.95 8.57
C GLY A 77 -8.27 8.71 7.98
N ILE A 78 -7.07 8.15 8.10
CA ILE A 78 -5.85 8.75 7.53
C ILE A 78 -5.89 8.71 5.99
N GLY A 79 -6.35 7.61 5.39
CA GLY A 79 -6.51 7.53 3.93
C GLY A 79 -7.48 8.59 3.40
N ALA A 80 -8.59 8.79 4.11
CA ALA A 80 -9.61 9.76 3.77
C ALA A 80 -9.14 11.22 3.99
N LEU A 81 -8.31 11.47 5.02
CA LEU A 81 -7.60 12.74 5.16
C LEU A 81 -6.66 13.01 3.98
N GLY A 82 -5.96 11.99 3.49
CA GLY A 82 -5.15 12.09 2.28
C GLY A 82 -5.97 12.48 1.05
N VAL A 83 -7.11 11.82 0.82
CA VAL A 83 -8.05 12.18 -0.25
C VAL A 83 -8.54 13.61 -0.11
N ALA A 84 -8.93 14.02 1.10
CA ALA A 84 -9.41 15.38 1.37
C ALA A 84 -8.33 16.44 1.12
N ALA A 85 -7.09 16.18 1.53
CA ALA A 85 -5.97 17.06 1.25
C ALA A 85 -5.73 17.23 -0.26
N ILE A 86 -5.81 16.15 -1.04
CA ILE A 86 -5.67 16.26 -2.50
C ILE A 86 -6.84 17.04 -3.10
N ALA A 87 -8.08 16.73 -2.70
CA ALA A 87 -9.26 17.45 -3.18
C ALA A 87 -9.14 18.96 -2.90
N LEU A 88 -8.62 19.33 -1.72
CA LEU A 88 -8.37 20.72 -1.35
C LEU A 88 -7.26 21.35 -2.22
N ILE A 89 -6.15 20.65 -2.47
CA ILE A 89 -5.08 21.14 -3.37
C ILE A 89 -5.61 21.38 -4.78
N CYS A 90 -6.34 20.41 -5.32
CA CYS A 90 -7.00 20.49 -6.62
C CYS A 90 -7.95 21.69 -6.74
N LEU A 91 -8.62 22.04 -5.66
CA LEU A 91 -9.55 23.15 -5.59
C LEU A 91 -8.83 24.51 -5.47
N LEU A 92 -7.68 24.54 -4.79
CA LEU A 92 -6.86 25.75 -4.62
C LEU A 92 -5.98 26.06 -5.83
N VAL A 93 -5.67 25.05 -6.65
CA VAL A 93 -4.82 25.18 -7.84
C VAL A 93 -5.56 24.56 -9.03
N PRO A 94 -6.54 25.26 -9.63
CA PRO A 94 -7.35 24.71 -10.72
C PRO A 94 -6.51 24.31 -11.94
N ASP A 95 -5.41 25.03 -12.17
CA ASP A 95 -4.47 24.79 -13.26
C ASP A 95 -3.80 23.41 -13.16
N LEU A 96 -3.84 22.75 -11.99
CA LEU A 96 -3.38 21.36 -11.88
C LEU A 96 -4.17 20.43 -12.80
N PHE A 97 -5.46 20.67 -13.03
CA PHE A 97 -6.29 19.84 -13.93
C PHE A 97 -6.00 20.08 -15.41
N ALA A 98 -5.46 21.26 -15.74
CA ALA A 98 -5.03 21.57 -17.10
C ALA A 98 -3.69 20.90 -17.44
N ALA A 99 -2.90 20.54 -16.41
CA ALA A 99 -1.63 19.86 -16.61
C ALA A 99 -1.83 18.44 -17.19
N PRO A 100 -1.05 18.05 -18.21
CA PRO A 100 -1.05 16.68 -18.66
C PRO A 100 -0.60 15.79 -17.49
N TYR A 101 -1.25 14.63 -17.34
CA TYR A 101 -0.93 13.63 -16.32
C TYR A 101 -1.20 14.04 -14.86
N TRP A 102 -2.07 15.02 -14.60
CA TRP A 102 -2.49 15.42 -13.24
C TRP A 102 -3.01 14.26 -12.38
N THR A 103 -3.46 13.18 -13.00
CA THR A 103 -3.93 11.96 -12.32
C THR A 103 -2.80 11.16 -11.68
N LEU A 104 -1.56 11.24 -12.16
CA LEU A 104 -0.42 10.50 -11.59
C LEU A 104 -0.10 10.95 -10.15
N PRO A 105 0.09 12.24 -9.82
CA PRO A 105 0.32 12.67 -8.45
C PRO A 105 -0.90 12.39 -7.55
N LEU A 106 -2.13 12.45 -8.06
CA LEU A 106 -3.33 12.05 -7.32
C LEU A 106 -3.25 10.58 -6.88
N ILE A 107 -2.91 9.68 -7.80
CA ILE A 107 -2.74 8.24 -7.50
C ILE A 107 -1.61 8.04 -6.50
N ALA A 108 -0.48 8.74 -6.66
CA ALA A 108 0.66 8.66 -5.75
C ALA A 108 0.29 9.04 -4.31
N VAL A 109 -0.36 10.20 -4.13
CA VAL A 109 -0.74 10.69 -2.79
C VAL A 109 -1.82 9.81 -2.16
N LEU A 110 -2.79 9.34 -2.96
CA LEU A 110 -3.81 8.40 -2.49
C LEU A 110 -3.18 7.10 -1.99
N TYR A 111 -2.25 6.53 -2.77
CA TYR A 111 -1.60 5.28 -2.38
C TYR A 111 -0.69 5.47 -1.17
N LEU A 112 0.07 6.56 -1.14
CA LEU A 112 0.92 6.95 0.00
C LEU A 112 0.09 7.10 1.28
N SER A 113 -1.06 7.76 1.22
CA SER A 113 -1.90 7.97 2.40
C SER A 113 -2.40 6.65 2.98
N ILE A 114 -2.85 5.71 2.14
CA ILE A 114 -3.29 4.37 2.56
C ILE A 114 -2.15 3.60 3.24
N VAL A 115 -0.95 3.65 2.68
CA VAL A 115 0.21 2.93 3.22
C VAL A 115 0.68 3.54 4.54
N VAL A 116 0.80 4.87 4.62
CA VAL A 116 1.15 5.59 5.85
C VAL A 116 0.12 5.33 6.94
N ALA A 117 -1.16 5.31 6.58
CA ALA A 117 -2.25 4.98 7.48
C ALA A 117 -2.10 3.58 8.08
N SER A 118 -1.79 2.59 7.23
CA SER A 118 -1.55 1.20 7.65
C SER A 118 -0.34 1.11 8.59
N ALA A 119 0.79 1.73 8.24
CA ALA A 119 2.02 1.72 9.02
C ALA A 119 1.85 2.39 10.40
N THR A 120 1.20 3.55 10.43
CA THR A 120 0.95 4.30 11.66
C THR A 120 0.04 3.52 12.59
N SER A 121 -1.03 2.93 12.05
CA SER A 121 -1.98 2.13 12.83
C SER A 121 -1.32 0.88 13.43
N SER A 122 -0.43 0.21 12.70
CA SER A 122 0.32 -0.97 13.20
C SER A 122 1.28 -0.61 14.33
N THR A 123 1.96 0.54 14.20
CA THR A 123 2.90 1.04 15.22
C THR A 123 2.17 1.46 16.49
N LEU A 124 1.04 2.16 16.35
CA LEU A 124 0.26 2.62 17.51
C LEU A 124 -0.32 1.45 18.30
N SER A 125 -0.82 0.40 17.63
CA SER A 125 -1.28 -0.82 18.29
C SER A 125 -0.16 -1.51 19.07
N ALA A 126 1.04 -1.59 18.49
CA ALA A 126 2.20 -2.19 19.15
C ALA A 126 2.55 -1.49 20.47
N VAL A 127 2.48 -0.15 20.50
CA VAL A 127 2.78 0.64 21.69
C VAL A 127 1.74 0.41 22.79
N ARG A 128 0.46 0.29 22.43
CA ARG A 128 -0.63 0.04 23.38
C ARG A 128 -0.52 -1.35 24.00
N GLU A 129 -0.21 -2.37 23.22
CA GLU A 129 -0.09 -3.75 23.69
C GLU A 129 1.07 -3.97 24.68
N ARG A 130 2.17 -3.21 24.55
CA ARG A 130 3.31 -3.29 25.47
C ARG A 130 2.95 -3.03 26.93
N HIS A 131 1.89 -2.28 27.20
CA HIS A 131 1.50 -1.85 28.55
C HIS A 131 0.41 -2.72 29.18
N ALA A 132 -0.13 -3.70 28.46
CA ALA A 132 -1.19 -4.53 29.01
C ALA A 132 -0.61 -5.62 29.95
N ALA A 133 -1.25 -5.84 31.10
CA ALA A 133 -0.86 -6.88 32.06
C ALA A 133 -1.38 -8.27 31.65
N GLY A 134 -0.75 -9.34 32.15
CA GLY A 134 -1.20 -10.74 31.99
C GLY A 134 -0.17 -11.67 31.33
N PRO A 135 -0.45 -13.00 31.28
CA PRO A 135 0.37 -13.97 30.56
C PRO A 135 0.57 -13.57 29.10
N ARG A 136 1.76 -13.84 28.55
CA ARG A 136 2.13 -13.46 27.18
C ARG A 136 2.78 -14.61 26.44
N VAL A 137 2.36 -14.78 25.19
CA VAL A 137 3.01 -15.63 24.19
C VAL A 137 3.83 -14.73 23.27
N ALA A 138 5.06 -15.15 22.98
CA ALA A 138 5.96 -14.50 22.04
C ALA A 138 6.71 -15.57 21.25
N ARG A 139 7.20 -15.20 20.06
CA ARG A 139 8.06 -16.09 19.28
C ARG A 139 9.39 -16.30 19.98
N LEU A 140 9.92 -17.51 19.83
CA LEU A 140 11.28 -17.84 20.26
C LEU A 140 12.31 -17.17 19.34
N ASP A 141 12.10 -17.26 18.03
CA ASP A 141 12.97 -16.67 17.02
C ASP A 141 12.52 -15.25 16.62
N SER A 142 13.50 -14.41 16.28
CA SER A 142 13.25 -13.07 15.75
C SER A 142 12.89 -13.13 14.26
N PRO A 143 11.66 -12.77 13.85
CA PRO A 143 11.26 -12.81 12.46
C PRO A 143 12.11 -11.88 11.60
N SER A 144 12.39 -12.30 10.38
CA SER A 144 13.09 -11.52 9.36
C SER A 144 12.10 -10.93 8.34
N LEU A 145 12.56 -9.95 7.54
CA LEU A 145 11.75 -9.38 6.46
C LEU A 145 11.30 -10.45 5.45
N THR A 146 12.17 -11.42 5.15
CA THR A 146 11.91 -12.51 4.21
C THR A 146 10.88 -13.52 4.71
N ASP A 147 10.48 -13.45 5.98
CA ASP A 147 9.38 -14.26 6.50
C ASP A 147 8.01 -13.62 6.26
N TYR A 148 7.97 -12.31 6.03
CA TYR A 148 6.72 -11.58 5.76
C TYR A 148 6.50 -11.27 4.27
N VAL A 149 7.59 -11.14 3.51
CA VAL A 149 7.56 -10.74 2.10
C VAL A 149 8.38 -11.70 1.26
N PRO A 150 7.83 -12.24 0.15
CA PRO A 150 8.59 -13.05 -0.78
C PRO A 150 9.82 -12.30 -1.33
N PRO A 151 10.99 -12.94 -1.48
CA PRO A 151 12.19 -12.29 -2.04
C PRO A 151 11.96 -11.66 -3.41
N ILE A 152 11.07 -12.24 -4.23
CA ILE A 152 10.73 -11.71 -5.56
C ILE A 152 10.05 -10.34 -5.49
N GLU A 153 9.23 -10.06 -4.46
CA GLU A 153 8.62 -8.73 -4.25
C GLU A 153 9.67 -7.69 -3.82
N LEU A 154 10.67 -8.11 -3.03
CA LEU A 154 11.77 -7.23 -2.62
C LEU A 154 12.69 -6.89 -3.80
N VAL A 155 12.96 -7.88 -4.67
CA VAL A 155 13.76 -7.69 -5.87
C VAL A 155 13.01 -6.83 -6.89
N SER A 156 11.72 -7.06 -7.10
CA SER A 156 10.92 -6.25 -8.03
C SER A 156 10.92 -4.77 -7.64
N MET A 157 10.68 -4.47 -6.35
CA MET A 157 10.75 -3.12 -5.80
C MET A 157 12.08 -2.43 -6.13
N ARG A 158 13.21 -3.12 -5.89
CA ARG A 158 14.55 -2.58 -6.16
C ARG A 158 14.80 -2.33 -7.64
N ILE A 159 14.42 -3.28 -8.50
CA ILE A 159 14.60 -3.16 -9.94
C ILE A 159 13.76 -2.01 -10.48
N THR A 160 12.47 -1.93 -10.12
CA THR A 160 11.60 -0.85 -10.61
C THR A 160 12.06 0.52 -10.14
N ALA A 161 12.45 0.65 -8.86
CA ALA A 161 12.97 1.91 -8.32
C ALA A 161 14.29 2.30 -8.97
N GLY A 162 15.21 1.34 -9.16
CA GLY A 162 16.48 1.56 -9.85
C GLY A 162 16.30 2.01 -11.29
N LEU A 163 15.41 1.37 -12.05
CA LEU A 163 15.11 1.75 -13.43
C LEU A 163 14.51 3.16 -13.53
N ALA A 164 13.55 3.50 -12.66
CA ALA A 164 12.97 4.83 -12.64
C ALA A 164 13.99 5.91 -12.26
N LEU A 165 14.89 5.61 -11.31
CA LEU A 165 15.96 6.52 -10.91
C LEU A 165 16.97 6.74 -12.05
N VAL A 166 17.38 5.68 -12.73
CA VAL A 166 18.25 5.77 -13.92
C VAL A 166 17.58 6.60 -14.99
N ALA A 167 16.30 6.36 -15.30
CA ALA A 167 15.57 7.14 -16.29
C ALA A 167 15.51 8.64 -15.94
N SER A 168 15.21 8.97 -14.68
CA SER A 168 15.18 10.37 -14.22
C SER A 168 16.55 11.04 -14.34
N VAL A 169 17.64 10.35 -13.97
CA VAL A 169 19.00 10.87 -14.09
C VAL A 169 19.39 11.06 -15.57
N THR A 170 19.06 10.10 -16.43
CA THR A 170 19.28 10.21 -17.88
C THR A 170 18.55 11.43 -18.46
N LEU A 171 17.30 11.67 -18.05
CA LEU A 171 16.56 12.86 -18.49
C LEU A 171 17.23 14.16 -18.03
N VAL A 172 17.70 14.24 -16.78
CA VAL A 172 18.46 15.40 -16.29
C VAL A 172 19.72 15.63 -17.12
N VAL A 173 20.51 14.58 -17.37
CA VAL A 173 21.74 14.68 -18.17
C VAL A 173 21.44 15.15 -19.59
N LEU A 174 20.39 14.60 -20.23
CA LEU A 174 19.98 14.98 -21.57
C LEU A 174 19.54 16.44 -21.64
N LEU A 175 18.72 16.90 -20.69
CA LEU A 175 18.29 18.29 -20.61
C LEU A 175 19.45 19.25 -20.36
N VAL A 176 20.45 18.88 -19.56
CA VAL A 176 21.67 19.68 -19.39
C VAL A 176 22.47 19.77 -20.69
N ALA A 177 22.56 18.67 -21.44
CA ALA A 177 23.32 18.59 -22.68
C ALA A 177 22.65 19.29 -23.88
N LEU A 178 21.33 19.51 -23.84
CA LEU A 178 20.54 20.16 -24.89
C LEU A 178 20.07 21.55 -24.44
N PRO A 179 20.87 22.61 -24.65
CA PRO A 179 20.56 23.94 -24.12
C PRO A 179 19.33 24.61 -24.75
N ASP A 180 18.95 24.21 -25.97
CA ASP A 180 17.91 24.87 -26.76
C ASP A 180 16.48 24.37 -26.48
N VAL A 181 16.32 23.49 -25.48
CA VAL A 181 15.02 22.92 -25.09
C VAL A 181 14.19 23.97 -24.33
N ALA A 182 12.97 24.24 -24.79
CA ALA A 182 12.01 25.07 -24.06
C ALA A 182 11.72 24.49 -22.67
N ASP A 183 11.57 25.35 -21.66
CA ASP A 183 11.29 24.95 -20.27
C ASP A 183 12.32 23.98 -19.63
N ARG A 184 13.55 23.94 -20.17
CA ARG A 184 14.65 23.08 -19.68
C ARG A 184 14.83 23.14 -18.17
N ALA A 185 14.81 24.33 -17.58
CA ALA A 185 15.01 24.50 -16.14
C ALA A 185 13.92 23.75 -15.34
N THR A 186 12.66 23.88 -15.75
CA THR A 186 11.52 23.18 -15.15
C THR A 186 11.63 21.67 -15.33
N GLY A 187 12.06 21.20 -16.52
CA GLY A 187 12.32 19.79 -16.79
C GLY A 187 13.41 19.21 -15.89
N ILE A 188 14.53 19.93 -15.71
CA ILE A 188 15.62 19.51 -14.82
C ILE A 188 15.13 19.43 -13.37
N TRP A 189 14.45 20.47 -12.87
CA TRP A 189 13.95 20.49 -11.49
C TRP A 189 12.92 19.41 -11.23
N SER A 190 12.00 19.15 -12.15
CA SER A 190 11.00 18.09 -12.02
C SER A 190 11.62 16.69 -12.04
N ALA A 191 12.53 16.41 -12.97
CA ALA A 191 13.22 15.11 -13.03
C ALA A 191 14.14 14.88 -11.82
N ALA A 192 14.90 15.91 -11.39
CA ALA A 192 15.75 15.83 -10.22
C ALA A 192 14.94 15.65 -8.93
N SER A 193 13.86 16.42 -8.75
CA SER A 193 12.99 16.28 -7.57
C SER A 193 12.30 14.91 -7.53
N ALA A 194 11.88 14.36 -8.68
CA ALA A 194 11.34 13.01 -8.76
C ALA A 194 12.39 11.94 -8.35
N ALA A 195 13.63 12.05 -8.84
CA ALA A 195 14.73 11.15 -8.48
C ALA A 195 15.04 11.21 -6.97
N ILE A 196 15.17 12.42 -6.41
CA ILE A 196 15.45 12.64 -4.98
C ILE A 196 14.29 12.10 -4.13
N THR A 197 13.04 12.39 -4.52
CA THR A 197 11.85 11.92 -3.79
C THR A 197 11.77 10.40 -3.78
N LEU A 198 12.02 9.75 -4.93
CA LEU A 198 12.00 8.30 -5.03
C LEU A 198 13.12 7.65 -4.20
N ALA A 199 14.34 8.20 -4.24
CA ALA A 199 15.46 7.73 -3.44
C ALA A 199 15.20 7.90 -1.94
N ALA A 200 14.73 9.08 -1.52
CA ALA A 200 14.38 9.35 -0.12
C ALA A 200 13.26 8.41 0.36
N LEU A 201 12.22 8.21 -0.45
CA LEU A 201 11.14 7.30 -0.12
C LEU A 201 11.64 5.86 0.06
N PHE A 202 12.53 5.39 -0.82
CA PHE A 202 13.11 4.06 -0.71
C PHE A 202 13.82 3.87 0.64
N VAL A 203 14.65 4.85 1.03
CA VAL A 203 15.36 4.83 2.32
C VAL A 203 14.40 4.85 3.49
N VAL A 204 13.36 5.70 3.43
CA VAL A 204 12.32 5.78 4.48
C VAL A 204 11.57 4.46 4.60
N VAL A 205 11.11 3.89 3.49
CA VAL A 205 10.39 2.61 3.47
C VAL A 205 11.24 1.50 4.05
N GLU A 206 12.49 1.37 3.61
CA GLU A 206 13.39 0.34 4.14
C GLU A 206 13.64 0.51 5.64
N SER A 207 13.82 1.76 6.10
CA SER A 207 14.01 2.07 7.52
C SER A 207 12.77 1.74 8.35
N VAL A 208 11.59 2.13 7.88
CA VAL A 208 10.30 1.85 8.54
C VAL A 208 10.02 0.35 8.56
N VAL A 209 10.29 -0.38 7.47
CA VAL A 209 10.13 -1.83 7.42
C VAL A 209 11.06 -2.53 8.41
N ARG A 210 12.35 -2.15 8.45
CA ARG A 210 13.31 -2.70 9.43
C ARG A 210 12.85 -2.43 10.86
N LEU A 211 12.40 -1.20 11.16
CA LEU A 211 11.85 -0.83 12.46
C LEU A 211 10.59 -1.64 12.81
N ILE A 212 9.68 -1.79 11.84
CA ILE A 212 8.47 -2.59 12.02
C ILE A 212 8.87 -4.02 12.36
N VAL A 213 9.77 -4.66 11.62
CA VAL A 213 10.19 -6.06 11.84
C VAL A 213 10.93 -6.23 13.18
N SER A 214 11.82 -5.31 13.53
CA SER A 214 12.64 -5.41 14.74
C SER A 214 11.87 -5.25 16.04
N ASN A 215 10.64 -4.75 16.00
CA ASN A 215 9.82 -4.58 17.21
C ASN A 215 9.33 -5.94 17.75
N PRO A 216 9.69 -6.34 18.98
CA PRO A 216 9.14 -7.58 19.56
C PRO A 216 7.63 -7.49 19.73
N ARG A 217 6.92 -8.58 19.43
CA ARG A 217 5.47 -8.69 19.60
C ARG A 217 5.15 -9.70 20.69
N ARG A 218 4.19 -9.32 21.53
CA ARG A 218 3.70 -10.12 22.67
C ARG A 218 2.19 -10.16 22.58
N ALA A 219 1.63 -11.35 22.45
CA ALA A 219 0.19 -11.56 22.39
C ALA A 219 -0.29 -12.26 23.67
N SER A 220 -1.58 -12.20 23.98
CA SER A 220 -2.16 -12.98 25.10
C SER A 220 -2.29 -14.46 24.75
N THR A 221 -2.49 -14.78 23.48
CA THR A 221 -2.66 -16.15 22.97
C THR A 221 -1.91 -16.33 21.66
N GLU A 222 -1.69 -17.59 21.26
CA GLU A 222 -1.07 -17.94 19.99
C GLU A 222 -1.89 -17.45 18.79
N HIS A 223 -3.23 -17.58 18.86
CA HIS A 223 -4.13 -17.07 17.82
C HIS A 223 -4.04 -15.54 17.67
N ALA A 224 -3.93 -14.79 18.78
CA ALA A 224 -3.73 -13.35 18.71
C ALA A 224 -2.37 -12.99 18.10
N LEU A 225 -1.33 -13.80 18.34
CA LEU A 225 -0.01 -13.64 17.70
C LEU A 225 -0.07 -13.87 16.19
N GLN A 226 -0.82 -14.88 15.73
CA GLN A 226 -1.07 -15.16 14.31
C GLN A 226 -1.71 -13.97 13.61
N TRP A 227 -2.71 -13.35 14.24
CA TRP A 227 -3.38 -12.17 13.73
C TRP A 227 -2.47 -10.95 13.61
N ASP A 228 -1.62 -10.70 14.62
CA ASP A 228 -0.66 -9.60 14.56
C ASP A 228 0.38 -9.82 13.46
N ASP A 229 0.85 -11.06 13.25
CA ASP A 229 1.75 -11.42 12.14
C ASP A 229 1.08 -11.22 10.77
N ALA A 230 -0.19 -11.59 10.61
CA ALA A 230 -0.96 -11.36 9.38
C ALA A 230 -1.04 -9.87 9.05
N LEU A 231 -1.41 -9.09 10.06
CA LEU A 231 -1.55 -7.65 9.95
C LEU A 231 -0.20 -6.95 9.71
N ARG A 232 0.88 -7.48 10.28
CA ARG A 232 2.24 -7.00 10.04
C ARG A 232 2.67 -7.31 8.61
N SER A 233 2.45 -8.54 8.12
CA SER A 233 2.73 -8.91 6.74
C SER A 233 2.03 -7.98 5.76
N SER A 234 0.72 -7.76 5.95
CA SER A 234 -0.06 -6.85 5.11
C SER A 234 0.50 -5.42 5.09
N THR A 235 0.85 -4.86 6.25
CA THR A 235 1.47 -3.53 6.34
C THR A 235 2.85 -3.47 5.67
N ILE A 236 3.72 -4.46 5.93
CA ILE A 236 5.06 -4.49 5.33
C ILE A 236 4.96 -4.61 3.81
N ARG A 237 4.08 -5.48 3.30
CA ARG A 237 3.88 -5.63 1.84
C ARG A 237 3.32 -4.35 1.22
N GLY A 238 2.39 -3.66 1.88
CA GLY A 238 1.93 -2.34 1.45
C GLY A 238 3.08 -1.32 1.37
N LEU A 239 3.98 -1.30 2.35
CA LEU A 239 5.17 -0.45 2.35
C LEU A 239 6.17 -0.82 1.26
N VAL A 240 6.44 -2.11 1.04
CA VAL A 240 7.35 -2.60 -0.01
C VAL A 240 6.81 -2.31 -1.42
N ASN A 241 5.49 -2.35 -1.61
CA ASN A 241 4.88 -2.05 -2.91
C ASN A 241 4.82 -0.54 -3.21
N LEU A 242 4.96 0.32 -2.20
CA LEU A 242 4.91 1.77 -2.33
C LEU A 242 5.99 2.34 -3.28
N PRO A 243 7.29 2.02 -3.12
CA PRO A 243 8.30 2.44 -4.08
C PRO A 243 8.06 1.90 -5.49
N THR A 244 7.52 0.69 -5.64
CA THR A 244 7.22 0.10 -6.97
C THR A 244 6.17 0.93 -7.72
N VAL A 245 5.05 1.25 -7.06
CA VAL A 245 3.99 2.08 -7.65
C VAL A 245 4.52 3.48 -7.96
N LEU A 246 5.26 4.10 -7.04
CA LEU A 246 5.78 5.44 -7.28
C LEU A 246 6.84 5.46 -8.40
N ALA A 247 7.73 4.46 -8.44
CA ALA A 247 8.70 4.30 -9.51
C ALA A 247 8.02 4.16 -10.88
N MET A 248 6.89 3.45 -10.94
CA MET A 248 6.09 3.37 -12.16
C MET A 248 5.54 4.72 -12.59
N LEU A 249 4.95 5.48 -11.67
CA LEU A 249 4.40 6.81 -11.97
C LEU A 249 5.51 7.78 -12.41
N VAL A 250 6.67 7.75 -11.74
CA VAL A 250 7.85 8.52 -12.12
C VAL A 250 8.39 8.09 -13.49
N GLY A 251 8.46 6.79 -13.76
CA GLY A 251 8.89 6.27 -15.05
C GLY A 251 7.99 6.71 -16.20
N LEU A 252 6.67 6.69 -16.01
CA LEU A 252 5.70 7.19 -17.00
C LEU A 252 5.84 8.70 -17.23
N PHE A 253 6.05 9.46 -16.15
CA PHE A 253 6.31 10.89 -16.23
C PHE A 253 7.61 11.20 -17.00
N VAL A 254 8.71 10.48 -16.69
CA VAL A 254 10.00 10.66 -17.39
C VAL A 254 9.89 10.25 -18.86
N ALA A 255 9.18 9.16 -19.16
CA ALA A 255 8.98 8.70 -20.52
C ALA A 255 8.19 9.71 -21.37
N SER A 256 7.18 10.39 -20.79
CA SER A 256 6.46 11.44 -21.51
C SER A 256 7.35 12.64 -21.81
N GLN A 257 8.24 13.04 -20.89
CA GLN A 257 9.22 14.10 -21.13
C GLN A 257 10.29 13.71 -22.16
N LEU A 258 10.78 12.47 -22.13
CA LEU A 258 11.74 12.00 -23.15
C LEU A 258 11.15 11.96 -24.56
N SER A 259 9.83 11.77 -24.66
CA SER A 259 9.14 11.68 -25.95
C SER A 259 9.20 12.96 -26.77
N SER A 260 9.05 14.11 -26.10
CA SER A 260 9.10 15.42 -26.75
C SER A 260 10.52 15.81 -27.15
N LEU A 261 11.54 15.23 -26.49
CA LEU A 261 12.95 15.52 -26.79
C LEU A 261 13.50 14.70 -27.95
N LEU A 262 12.91 13.54 -28.26
CA LEU A 262 13.48 12.56 -29.19
C LEU A 262 12.73 12.51 -30.53
N GLU A 263 12.03 13.56 -30.94
CA GLU A 263 11.29 13.54 -32.21
C GLU A 263 12.21 13.28 -33.42
N PRO A 264 11.85 12.36 -34.35
CA PRO A 264 10.61 11.57 -34.40
C PRO A 264 10.63 10.22 -33.65
N ALA A 265 11.78 9.77 -33.15
CA ALA A 265 11.94 8.50 -32.43
C ALA A 265 11.19 8.44 -31.08
N GLY A 266 10.81 9.60 -30.53
CA GLY A 266 10.14 9.74 -29.23
C GLY A 266 8.83 8.95 -29.10
N ILE A 267 8.09 8.77 -30.20
CA ILE A 267 6.85 7.97 -30.21
C ILE A 267 7.14 6.51 -29.85
N VAL A 268 8.21 5.92 -30.40
CA VAL A 268 8.60 4.54 -30.10
C VAL A 268 9.01 4.41 -28.63
N VAL A 269 9.76 5.38 -28.11
CA VAL A 269 10.16 5.41 -26.69
C VAL A 269 8.95 5.45 -25.76
N VAL A 270 7.94 6.26 -26.08
CA VAL A 270 6.67 6.30 -25.31
C VAL A 270 5.95 4.97 -25.41
N MET A 271 5.76 4.43 -26.61
CA MET A 271 5.03 3.17 -26.76
C MET A 271 5.72 2.04 -26.00
N VAL A 272 7.04 1.94 -26.08
CA VAL A 272 7.82 0.97 -25.30
C VAL A 272 7.66 1.22 -23.81
N ALA A 273 7.82 2.45 -23.33
CA ALA A 273 7.68 2.76 -21.91
C ALA A 273 6.26 2.51 -21.38
N PHE A 274 5.22 2.87 -22.12
CA PHE A 274 3.81 2.71 -21.71
C PHE A 274 3.28 1.28 -21.87
N LEU A 275 3.86 0.45 -22.75
CA LEU A 275 3.47 -0.95 -22.90
C LEU A 275 4.34 -1.88 -22.06
N VAL A 276 5.66 -1.76 -22.18
CA VAL A 276 6.60 -2.70 -21.56
C VAL A 276 6.67 -2.46 -20.05
N PHE A 277 6.75 -1.20 -19.59
CA PHE A 277 6.93 -0.94 -18.16
C PHE A 277 5.68 -1.32 -17.34
N PRO A 278 4.46 -0.85 -17.64
CA PRO A 278 3.25 -1.35 -17.00
C PRO A 278 3.02 -2.84 -17.24
N GLY A 279 3.39 -3.38 -18.41
CA GLY A 279 3.30 -4.80 -18.71
C GLY A 279 4.16 -5.66 -17.79
N ILE A 280 5.40 -5.25 -17.52
CA ILE A 280 6.29 -5.92 -16.55
C ILE A 280 5.70 -5.81 -15.14
N VAL A 281 5.29 -4.62 -14.71
CA VAL A 281 4.69 -4.43 -13.37
C VAL A 281 3.43 -5.28 -13.21
N LEU A 282 2.56 -5.30 -14.22
CA LEU A 282 1.35 -6.11 -14.22
C LEU A 282 1.65 -7.60 -14.20
N THR A 283 2.63 -8.05 -14.99
CA THR A 283 3.07 -9.46 -14.99
C THR A 283 3.60 -9.86 -13.61
N LEU A 284 4.44 -9.03 -13.00
CA LEU A 284 4.94 -9.26 -11.65
C LEU A 284 3.81 -9.25 -10.61
N ALA A 285 2.82 -8.36 -10.76
CA ALA A 285 1.64 -8.33 -9.90
C ALA A 285 0.77 -9.58 -10.06
N ILE A 286 0.60 -10.11 -11.27
CA ILE A 286 -0.11 -11.36 -11.55
C ILE A 286 0.64 -12.55 -10.94
N ILE A 287 1.95 -12.64 -11.14
CA ILE A 287 2.79 -13.68 -10.54
C ILE A 287 2.73 -13.60 -9.01
N ALA A 288 2.80 -12.40 -8.45
CA ALA A 288 2.65 -12.19 -7.02
C ALA A 288 1.27 -12.65 -6.54
N ALA A 289 0.19 -12.26 -7.21
CA ALA A 289 -1.18 -12.66 -6.87
C ALA A 289 -1.40 -14.18 -6.99
N ALA A 290 -0.84 -14.81 -8.02
CA ALA A 290 -0.94 -16.25 -8.26
C ALA A 290 -0.24 -17.08 -7.17
N ASN A 291 0.80 -16.53 -6.54
CA ASN A 291 1.56 -17.22 -5.49
C ASN A 291 0.89 -17.16 -4.10
N SER A 292 -0.39 -16.78 -4.02
CA SER A 292 -1.16 -16.60 -2.77
C SER A 292 -0.34 -15.87 -1.72
N PRO A 293 0.11 -14.64 -2.02
CA PRO A 293 1.18 -14.01 -1.27
C PRO A 293 0.70 -13.59 0.12
N GLU A 294 -0.62 -13.58 0.33
CA GLU A 294 -1.29 -13.42 1.63
C GLU A 294 -1.05 -14.61 2.57
N LEU A 295 -0.75 -15.80 2.04
CA LEU A 295 -0.44 -17.01 2.80
C LEU A 295 1.07 -17.23 2.97
N TYR A 296 1.91 -16.40 2.34
CA TYR A 296 3.37 -16.58 2.42
C TYR A 296 3.88 -16.51 3.86
N TYR A 297 3.39 -15.54 4.65
CA TYR A 297 3.75 -15.45 6.06
C TYR A 297 3.27 -16.68 6.86
N LEU A 298 2.09 -17.23 6.55
CA LEU A 298 1.60 -18.45 7.19
C LEU A 298 2.52 -19.63 6.89
N LYS A 299 2.86 -19.85 5.61
CA LYS A 299 3.77 -20.94 5.22
C LYS A 299 5.12 -20.87 5.94
N ARG A 300 5.61 -19.66 6.20
CA ARG A 300 6.92 -19.46 6.80
C ARG A 300 6.91 -19.46 8.34
N LEU A 301 5.90 -18.83 8.93
CA LEU A 301 5.84 -18.57 10.36
C LEU A 301 4.88 -19.49 11.13
N TRP A 302 3.96 -20.16 10.42
CA TRP A 302 2.84 -20.96 10.93
C TRP A 302 2.55 -22.18 10.00
N PRO A 303 3.53 -23.07 9.76
CA PRO A 303 3.43 -24.10 8.72
C PRO A 303 2.29 -25.10 8.97
N GLU A 304 1.98 -25.39 10.22
CA GLU A 304 0.86 -26.28 10.59
C GLU A 304 -0.48 -25.69 10.16
N GLN A 305 -0.69 -24.39 10.44
CA GLN A 305 -1.89 -23.67 10.06
C GLN A 305 -2.00 -23.52 8.54
N ALA A 306 -0.88 -23.25 7.85
CA ALA A 306 -0.84 -23.21 6.39
C ALA A 306 -1.31 -24.53 5.76
N THR A 307 -0.89 -25.66 6.32
CA THR A 307 -1.30 -26.99 5.86
C THR A 307 -2.80 -27.22 6.04
N ARG A 308 -3.37 -26.77 7.16
CA ARG A 308 -4.83 -26.83 7.42
C ARG A 308 -5.62 -25.97 6.44
N VAL A 309 -5.16 -24.75 6.18
CA VAL A 309 -5.78 -23.84 5.21
C VAL A 309 -5.75 -24.45 3.81
N ASP A 310 -4.61 -25.00 3.38
CA ASP A 310 -4.47 -25.68 2.08
C ASP A 310 -5.39 -26.92 1.97
N ALA A 311 -5.54 -27.70 3.05
CA ALA A 311 -6.47 -28.83 3.08
C ALA A 311 -7.93 -28.37 2.92
N SER A 312 -8.32 -27.28 3.60
CA SER A 312 -9.68 -26.72 3.51
C SER A 312 -10.04 -26.20 2.12
N PHE A 313 -9.06 -25.69 1.36
CA PHE A 313 -9.30 -25.26 -0.02
C PHE A 313 -9.51 -26.44 -0.96
N ARG A 314 -8.79 -27.55 -0.75
CA ARG A 314 -8.99 -28.76 -1.57
C ARG A 314 -10.36 -29.36 -1.35
N THR A 315 -10.82 -29.48 -0.11
CA THR A 315 -12.14 -30.05 0.19
C THR A 315 -13.26 -29.21 -0.41
N GLN A 316 -13.21 -27.87 -0.29
CA GLN A 316 -14.20 -26.98 -0.92
C GLN A 316 -14.20 -27.09 -2.44
N SER A 317 -13.03 -27.15 -3.08
CA SER A 317 -12.96 -27.29 -4.53
C SER A 317 -13.60 -28.57 -5.04
N VAL A 318 -13.49 -29.67 -4.30
CA VAL A 318 -14.11 -30.96 -4.64
C VAL A 318 -15.63 -30.89 -4.43
N GLU A 319 -16.10 -30.29 -3.35
CA GLU A 319 -17.54 -30.11 -3.11
C GLU A 319 -18.20 -29.20 -4.14
N GLU A 320 -17.51 -28.16 -4.60
CA GLU A 320 -18.02 -27.24 -5.62
C GLU A 320 -18.12 -27.92 -6.99
N HIS A 321 -17.11 -28.71 -7.38
CA HIS A 321 -17.16 -29.51 -8.61
C HIS A 321 -18.18 -30.64 -8.54
N ALA A 322 -18.48 -31.18 -7.36
CA ALA A 322 -19.52 -32.19 -7.20
C ALA A 322 -20.95 -31.61 -7.32
N ARG A 323 -21.11 -30.29 -7.18
CA ARG A 323 -22.40 -29.59 -7.28
C ARG A 323 -22.69 -29.02 -8.68
N SER A 324 -21.68 -28.92 -9.54
CA SER A 324 -21.80 -28.44 -10.93
C SER A 324 -22.08 -29.57 -11.91
#